data_AF-A0A3B0PC06-F1
#
_entry.id   AF-A0A3B0PC06-F1
#
_cell.length_a   1.000
_cell.length_b   1.000
_cell.length_c   1.000
_cell.angle_alpha   90.00
_cell.angle_beta   90.00
_cell.angle_gamma   90.00
#
_symmetry.space_group_name_H-M   'P 1'
#
loop_
_entity.id
_entity.type
_entity.pdbx_description
1 polymer ?
#
loop_
_entity_poly.entity_id
_entity_poly.type
_entity_poly.pdbx_seq_one_letter_code
_entity_poly.pdbx_strand_id
1 'polypeptide(L)' 'MPLNISKGQTLLDISKDINLSLENALAIGDQENDIEMLKNVAYPVAMLNAKKELKKIAW' A
#
# COMPACT_ATOMS: atom_id res chain seq x y z
N MET A 1 1.65 7.62 14.88
CA MET A 1 0.20 7.53 14.59
C MET A 1 -0.45 6.74 15.72
N PRO A 2 -1.76 6.91 15.99
CA PRO A 2 -2.48 6.04 16.92
C PRO A 2 -2.34 4.56 16.55
N LEU A 3 -2.53 3.68 17.53
CA LEU A 3 -2.50 2.24 17.28
C LEU A 3 -3.53 1.88 16.19
N ASN A 4 -3.16 1.00 15.26
CA ASN A 4 -3.98 0.54 14.12
C ASN A 4 -4.35 1.61 13.07
N ILE A 5 -3.61 2.73 12.98
CA ILE A 5 -3.78 3.67 11.86
C ILE A 5 -2.54 3.67 10.96
N SER A 6 -2.74 3.27 9.71
CA SER A 6 -1.75 3.26 8.64
C SER A 6 -2.41 3.48 7.28
N LYS A 7 -1.61 3.79 6.24
CA LYS A 7 -2.11 3.84 4.86
C LYS A 7 -2.72 2.50 4.42
N GLY A 8 -2.17 1.38 4.90
CA GLY A 8 -2.67 0.04 4.62
C GLY A 8 -4.06 -0.20 5.20
N GLN A 9 -4.26 0.12 6.48
CA GLN A 9 -5.57 0.00 7.12
C GLN A 9 -6.60 0.93 6.47
N THR A 10 -6.24 2.20 6.22
CA THR A 10 -7.14 3.14 5.55
C THR A 10 -7.54 2.68 4.15
N LEU A 11 -6.61 2.07 3.38
CA LEU A 11 -6.95 1.48 2.09
C LEU A 11 -7.99 0.36 2.22
N LEU A 12 -7.83 -0.54 3.21
CA LEU A 12 -8.77 -1.63 3.45
C LEU A 12 -10.16 -1.12 3.85
N ASP A 13 -10.21 -0.13 4.75
CA ASP A 13 -11.46 0.46 5.23
C ASP A 13 -12.22 1.14 4.08
N ILE A 14 -11.55 2.02 3.33
CA ILE A 14 -12.17 2.73 2.20
C ILE A 14 -12.61 1.75 1.12
N SER A 15 -11.79 0.75 0.79
CA SER A 15 -12.13 -0.24 -0.25
C SER A 15 -13.37 -1.03 0.13
N LYS A 16 -13.53 -1.37 1.42
CA LYS A 16 -14.73 -2.03 1.94
C LYS A 16 -15.95 -1.11 1.87
N ASP A 17 -15.82 0.15 2.27
CA ASP A 17 -16.93 1.11 2.29
C ASP A 17 -17.50 1.39 0.89
N ILE A 18 -16.66 1.34 -0.15
CA ILE A 18 -17.07 1.57 -1.54
C ILE A 18 -17.25 0.27 -2.35
N ASN A 19 -17.15 -0.89 -1.71
CA ASN A 19 -17.23 -2.22 -2.34
C ASN A 19 -16.25 -2.40 -3.52
N LEU A 20 -15.01 -1.97 -3.34
CA LEU A 20 -13.91 -2.10 -4.29
C LEU A 20 -13.03 -3.31 -3.94
N SER A 21 -12.81 -4.18 -4.92
CA SER A 21 -11.86 -5.28 -4.83
C SER A 21 -10.43 -4.79 -5.06
N LEU A 22 -9.49 -5.19 -4.20
CA LEU A 22 -8.06 -4.89 -4.35
C LEU A 22 -7.32 -5.87 -5.27
N GLU A 23 -8.00 -6.91 -5.77
CA GLU A 23 -7.42 -7.95 -6.65
C GLU A 23 -6.93 -7.41 -8.00
N ASN A 24 -7.42 -6.24 -8.40
CA ASN A 24 -6.99 -5.52 -9.60
C ASN A 24 -6.47 -4.12 -9.27
N ALA A 25 -6.15 -3.85 -8.00
CA ALA A 25 -5.67 -2.54 -7.57
C ALA A 25 -4.17 -2.39 -7.77
N LEU A 26 -3.75 -1.18 -8.10
CA LEU A 26 -2.37 -0.74 -8.16
C LEU A 26 -2.14 0.35 -7.11
N ALA A 27 -1.03 0.28 -6.40
CA ALA A 27 -0.61 1.33 -5.48
C ALA A 27 0.88 1.64 -5.67
N ILE A 28 1.23 2.90 -5.45
CA ILE A 28 2.57 3.44 -5.68
C ILE A 28 3.06 4.09 -4.39
N GLY A 29 4.30 3.82 -3.98
CA GLY A 29 4.89 4.38 -2.76
C GLY A 29 6.41 4.50 -2.81
N ASP A 30 6.98 5.18 -1.81
CA ASP A 30 8.43 5.42 -1.73
C ASP A 30 9.02 5.33 -0.31
N GLN A 31 8.17 5.45 0.72
CA GLN A 31 8.59 5.48 2.13
C GLN A 31 8.10 4.27 2.93
N GLU A 32 8.58 4.15 4.17
CA GLU A 32 8.22 3.07 5.09
C GLU A 32 6.73 3.01 5.43
N ASN A 33 6.04 4.15 5.47
CA ASN A 33 4.60 4.19 5.73
C ASN A 33 3.75 3.70 4.55
N ASP A 34 4.34 3.40 3.40
CA ASP A 34 3.66 2.81 2.24
C ASP A 34 3.69 1.28 2.25
N ILE A 35 4.58 0.66 3.04
CA ILE A 35 4.84 -0.79 3.02
C ILE A 35 3.55 -1.59 3.16
N GLU A 36 2.71 -1.25 4.14
CA GLU A 36 1.49 -1.99 4.41
C GLU A 36 0.45 -1.83 3.30
N MET A 37 0.33 -0.62 2.74
CA MET A 37 -0.54 -0.36 1.58
C MET A 37 -0.11 -1.17 0.36
N LEU A 38 1.19 -1.19 0.06
CA LEU A 38 1.74 -1.95 -1.07
C LEU A 38 1.53 -3.46 -0.91
N LYS A 39 1.58 -3.99 0.30
CA LYS A 39 1.30 -5.43 0.56
C LYS A 39 -0.15 -5.83 0.33
N ASN A 40 -1.08 -4.87 0.31
CA ASN A 40 -2.53 -5.14 0.23
C ASN A 40 -3.09 -5.04 -1.19
N VAL A 41 -2.29 -4.65 -2.19
CA VAL A 41 -2.74 -4.51 -3.59
C VAL A 41 -2.12 -5.58 -4.49
N ALA A 42 -2.78 -5.88 -5.61
CA ALA A 42 -2.26 -6.83 -6.59
C ALA A 42 -1.00 -6.32 -7.31
N TYR A 43 -0.93 -5.02 -7.57
CA TYR A 43 0.16 -4.40 -8.32
C TYR A 43 0.88 -3.32 -7.50
N PRO A 44 1.80 -3.68 -6.60
CA PRO A 44 2.59 -2.71 -5.86
C PRO A 44 3.77 -2.18 -6.70
N VAL A 45 3.95 -0.86 -6.73
CA VAL A 45 5.04 -0.18 -7.44
C VAL A 45 5.83 0.70 -6.49
N ALA A 46 7.16 0.52 -6.48
CA ALA A 46 8.06 1.40 -5.75
C ALA A 46 8.60 2.50 -6.68
N MET A 47 8.58 3.75 -6.21
CA MET A 47 9.17 4.84 -6.97
C MET A 47 10.70 4.66 -7.12
N LEU A 48 11.29 5.34 -8.11
CA LEU A 48 12.74 5.27 -8.36
C LEU A 48 13.56 5.68 -7.12
N ASN A 49 13.08 6.66 -6.37
CA ASN A 49 13.69 7.17 -5.13
C ASN A 49 13.27 6.40 -3.86
N ALA A 50 12.52 5.31 -4.00
CA ALA A 50 12.02 4.56 -2.86
C ALA A 50 13.14 3.94 -2.01
N LYS A 51 12.88 3.80 -0.71
CA LYS A 51 13.77 3.08 0.20
C LYS A 51 14.02 1.64 -0.29
N LYS A 52 15.24 1.14 -0.06
CA LYS A 52 15.69 -0.18 -0.52
C LYS A 52 14.75 -1.31 -0.08
N GLU A 53 14.21 -1.23 1.14
CA GLU A 53 13.28 -2.23 1.67
C GLU A 53 11.94 -2.25 0.93
N LEU A 54 11.48 -1.09 0.43
CA LEU A 54 10.23 -1.00 -0.33
C LEU A 54 10.37 -1.67 -1.70
N LYS A 55 11.52 -1.47 -2.36
CA LYS A 55 11.86 -2.11 -3.64
C LYS A 55 11.99 -3.64 -3.56
N LYS A 56 12.04 -4.23 -2.36
CA LYS A 56 12.05 -5.70 -2.20
C LYS A 56 10.65 -6.32 -2.29
N ILE A 57 9.61 -5.51 -2.10
CA ILE A 57 8.22 -5.99 -2.00
C ILE A 57 7.32 -5.45 -3.13
N ALA A 58 7.86 -4.58 -3.97
CA ALA A 58 7.15 -3.88 -5.03
C ALA A 58 8.04 -3.80 -6.28
N TRP A 59 7.42 -3.73 -7.47
CA TRP A 59 8.13 -3.59 -8.74
C TRP A 59 8.86 -2.26 -8.84
#